data_AF-A0A497LA44-F1
#
_entry.id   AF-A0A497LA44-F1
#
_cell.length_a   1.000
_cell.length_b   1.000
_cell.length_c   1.000
_cell.angle_alpha   90.00
_cell.angle_beta   90.00
_cell.angle_gamma   90.00
#
_symmetry.space_group_name_H-M   'P 1'
#
loop_
_entity.id
_entity.type
_entity.pdbx_description
1 polymer ?
#
loop_
_entity_poly.entity_id
_entity_poly.type
_entity_poly.pdbx_seq_one_letter_code
_entity_poly.pdbx_strand_id
1 'polypeptide(L)'
;MMEFARKTETILQLIELEPINIDDAYYAAHHKSLDEYECLLKEKALKIETRRHMQNRRVYHLPGVNVEIVHPIENTEFCMHCTRLRVTSEGKLKPCLMRNDNLVDILTPMRNGASDEELIKLFKLANQKREPYNLLSAHSLK
;
A
#
# COMPACT_ATOMS: atom_id res chain seq x y z
N MET A 1 2.12 -12.44 18.87
CA MET A 1 1.28 -11.43 18.20
C MET A 1 -0.18 -11.83 18.09
N MET A 2 -0.55 -12.98 17.52
CA MET A 2 -1.96 -13.37 17.39
C MET A 2 -2.71 -13.41 18.73
N GLU A 3 -2.13 -13.99 19.77
CA GLU A 3 -2.76 -14.04 21.09
C GLU A 3 -2.90 -12.66 21.73
N PHE A 4 -1.94 -11.78 21.50
CA PHE A 4 -2.03 -10.38 21.93
C PHE A 4 -3.19 -9.68 21.22
N ALA A 5 -3.26 -9.79 19.90
CA ALA A 5 -4.33 -9.20 19.09
C ALA A 5 -5.72 -9.73 19.49
N ARG A 6 -5.82 -11.03 19.81
CA ARG A 6 -7.03 -11.64 20.36
C ARG A 6 -7.43 -11.02 21.70
N LYS A 7 -6.48 -10.93 22.64
CA LYS A 7 -6.74 -10.38 23.99
C LYS A 7 -7.09 -8.90 24.00
N THR A 8 -6.56 -8.12 23.06
CA THR A 8 -6.80 -6.68 22.96
C THR A 8 -7.84 -6.30 21.92
N GLU A 9 -8.48 -7.29 21.29
CA GLU A 9 -9.48 -7.10 20.22
C GLU A 9 -8.95 -6.22 19.05
N THR A 10 -7.67 -6.34 18.74
CA THR A 10 -7.03 -5.58 17.64
C THR A 10 -6.88 -6.42 16.39
N ILE A 11 -6.75 -5.75 15.24
CA ILE A 11 -6.45 -6.38 13.96
C ILE A 11 -4.93 -6.55 13.86
N LEU A 12 -4.45 -7.77 13.64
CA LEU A 12 -3.05 -8.03 13.36
C LEU A 12 -2.79 -7.83 11.85
N GLN A 13 -1.98 -6.86 11.49
CA GLN A 13 -1.53 -6.68 10.11
C GLN A 13 -0.12 -7.24 9.96
N LEU A 14 0.06 -8.19 9.06
CA LEU A 14 1.37 -8.66 8.63
C LEU A 14 1.69 -7.98 7.29
N ILE A 15 2.85 -7.32 7.24
CA ILE A 15 3.29 -6.53 6.11
C ILE A 15 4.65 -7.09 5.70
N GLU A 16 4.80 -7.46 4.43
CA GLU A 16 6.11 -7.88 3.92
C GLU A 16 7.10 -6.72 3.92
N LEU A 17 8.34 -7.05 4.26
CA LEU A 17 9.46 -6.12 4.19
C LEU A 17 9.72 -5.78 2.72
N GLU A 18 9.71 -4.50 2.36
CA GLU A 18 9.90 -4.05 0.98
C GLU A 18 11.36 -3.57 0.74
N PRO A 19 12.00 -3.92 -0.38
CA PRO A 19 13.41 -3.62 -0.68
C PRO A 19 13.66 -2.17 -1.12
N ILE A 20 13.19 -1.17 -0.35
CA ILE A 20 13.48 0.25 -0.63
C ILE A 20 14.33 0.83 0.50
N ASN A 21 15.40 1.54 0.13
CA ASN A 21 16.30 2.19 1.08
C ASN A 21 16.88 1.23 2.13
N ILE A 22 16.95 -0.07 1.81
CA ILE A 22 17.58 -1.09 2.63
C ILE A 22 18.63 -1.81 1.79
N ASP A 23 19.67 -2.29 2.47
CA ASP A 23 20.75 -3.03 1.86
C ASP A 23 20.30 -4.44 1.41
N ASP A 24 20.85 -4.94 0.31
CA ASP A 24 20.50 -6.24 -0.27
C ASP A 24 20.79 -7.39 0.70
N ALA A 25 21.89 -7.33 1.47
CA ALA A 25 22.21 -8.37 2.44
C ALA A 25 21.24 -8.34 3.63
N TYR A 26 20.83 -7.14 4.07
CA TYR A 26 19.79 -7.00 5.09
C TYR A 26 18.45 -7.57 4.60
N TYR A 27 18.05 -7.23 3.37
CA TYR A 27 16.83 -7.75 2.78
C TYR A 27 16.87 -9.27 2.67
N ALA A 28 17.94 -9.84 2.11
CA ALA A 28 18.09 -11.29 1.98
C ALA A 28 18.05 -12.02 3.33
N ALA A 29 18.59 -11.42 4.40
CA ALA A 29 18.60 -12.00 5.73
C ALA A 29 17.24 -11.95 6.47
N HIS A 30 16.40 -10.95 6.16
CA HIS A 30 15.21 -10.64 6.96
C HIS A 30 13.88 -10.72 6.20
N HIS A 31 13.90 -10.72 4.87
CA HIS A 31 12.71 -10.89 4.05
C HIS A 31 12.20 -12.33 4.16
N LYS A 32 10.88 -12.45 4.33
CA LYS A 32 10.14 -13.69 4.15
C LYS A 32 8.83 -13.38 3.45
N SER A 33 8.54 -14.17 2.41
CA SER A 33 7.21 -14.18 1.80
C SER A 33 6.17 -14.57 2.84
N LEU A 34 4.99 -13.96 2.75
CA LEU A 34 3.83 -14.30 3.56
C LEU A 34 2.99 -15.44 2.98
N ASP A 35 3.35 -16.03 1.84
CA ASP A 35 2.56 -17.06 1.13
C ASP A 35 2.24 -18.27 2.03
N GLU A 36 3.24 -18.81 2.74
CA GLU A 36 3.05 -19.93 3.66
C GLU A 36 2.09 -19.58 4.80
N TYR A 37 2.22 -18.37 5.34
CA TYR A 37 1.34 -17.87 6.40
C TYR A 37 -0.08 -17.64 5.86
N GLU A 38 -0.21 -17.16 4.63
CA GLU A 38 -1.50 -16.96 3.98
C GLU A 38 -2.23 -18.30 3.79
N CYS A 39 -1.53 -19.36 3.39
CA CYS A 39 -2.08 -20.73 3.34
C CYS A 39 -2.57 -21.19 4.72
N LEU A 40 -1.76 -21.04 5.77
CA LEU A 40 -2.16 -21.39 7.13
C LEU A 40 -3.36 -20.59 7.65
N LEU A 41 -3.45 -19.31 7.27
CA LEU A 41 -4.59 -18.46 7.61
C LEU A 41 -5.85 -18.89 6.86
N LYS A 42 -5.75 -19.23 5.58
CA LYS A 42 -6.88 -19.74 4.77
C LYS A 42 -7.48 -21.00 5.36
N GLU A 43 -6.65 -21.95 5.80
CA GLU A 43 -7.11 -23.21 6.42
C GLU A 43 -7.89 -23.00 7.72
N LYS A 44 -7.54 -21.95 8.49
CA LYS A 44 -8.11 -21.68 9.82
C LYS A 44 -9.19 -20.61 9.82
N ALA A 45 -9.36 -19.89 8.71
CA ALA A 45 -10.28 -18.78 8.61
C ALA A 45 -11.73 -19.29 8.54
N LEU A 46 -12.60 -18.69 9.35
CA LEU A 46 -14.05 -18.86 9.27
C LEU A 46 -14.63 -18.11 8.06
N LYS A 47 -13.98 -17.01 7.67
CA LYS A 47 -14.36 -16.16 6.55
C LYS A 47 -13.11 -15.47 6.02
N ILE A 48 -13.04 -15.30 4.70
CA ILE A 48 -12.05 -14.45 4.04
C ILE A 48 -12.79 -13.33 3.34
N GLU A 49 -12.34 -12.10 3.56
CA GLU A 49 -12.91 -10.90 2.94
C GLU A 49 -11.83 -10.11 2.22
N THR A 50 -12.14 -9.59 1.03
CA THR A 50 -11.26 -8.66 0.31
C THR A 50 -11.81 -7.25 0.40
N ARG A 51 -11.05 -6.35 1.04
CA ARG A 51 -11.38 -4.93 1.10
C ARG A 51 -10.99 -4.26 -0.21
N ARG A 52 -11.99 -3.94 -1.04
CA ARG A 52 -11.78 -3.23 -2.33
C ARG A 52 -11.07 -1.89 -2.17
N HIS A 53 -11.34 -1.20 -1.06
CA HIS A 53 -10.61 -0.01 -0.66
C HIS A 53 -9.39 -0.42 0.17
N MET A 54 -8.25 0.23 -0.04
CA MET A 54 -6.93 -0.13 0.54
C MET A 54 -6.23 -1.33 -0.13
N GLN A 55 -6.00 -1.25 -1.44
CA GLN A 55 -5.14 -2.19 -2.17
C GLN A 55 -5.61 -3.65 -2.19
N ASN A 56 -6.93 -3.89 -2.28
CA ASN A 56 -7.51 -5.25 -2.27
C ASN A 56 -7.00 -6.10 -1.10
N ARG A 57 -6.89 -5.46 0.08
CA ARG A 57 -6.36 -6.11 1.27
C ARG A 57 -7.25 -7.28 1.69
N ARG A 58 -6.63 -8.45 1.84
CA ARG A 58 -7.31 -9.66 2.35
C ARG A 58 -7.35 -9.64 3.86
N VAL A 59 -8.50 -9.98 4.41
CA VAL A 59 -8.79 -10.11 5.83
C VAL A 59 -9.20 -11.55 6.10
N TYR A 60 -8.47 -12.20 7.00
CA TYR A 60 -8.72 -13.54 7.49
C TYR A 60 -9.39 -13.46 8.85
N HIS A 61 -10.66 -13.86 8.90
CA HIS A 61 -11.43 -13.89 10.14
C HIS A 61 -11.23 -15.24 10.82
N LEU A 62 -10.43 -15.27 11.90
CA LEU A 62 -10.19 -16.47 12.71
C LEU A 62 -11.01 -16.39 14.00
N PRO A 63 -11.14 -17.51 14.75
CA PRO A 63 -11.76 -17.48 16.07
C PRO A 63 -11.07 -16.47 17.01
N GLY A 64 -11.79 -15.38 17.31
CA GLY A 64 -11.38 -14.32 18.22
C GLY A 64 -10.32 -13.35 17.68
N VAL A 65 -9.90 -13.42 16.41
CA VAL A 65 -8.91 -12.47 15.86
C VAL A 65 -9.04 -12.30 14.35
N ASN A 66 -8.87 -11.07 13.88
CA ASN A 66 -8.76 -10.76 12.45
C ASN A 66 -7.29 -10.52 12.09
N VAL A 67 -6.84 -11.17 11.02
CA VAL A 67 -5.48 -11.00 10.49
C VAL A 67 -5.56 -10.45 9.08
N GLU A 68 -4.78 -9.43 8.77
CA GLU A 68 -4.67 -8.87 7.42
C GLU A 68 -3.26 -9.11 6.88
N ILE A 69 -3.19 -9.41 5.59
CA ILE A 69 -1.94 -9.62 4.87
C ILE A 69 -1.74 -8.48 3.86
N VAL A 70 -0.50 -8.01 3.76
CA VAL A 70 -0.10 -6.93 2.84
C VAL A 70 1.12 -7.37 2.05
N HIS A 71 0.90 -7.58 0.75
CA HIS A 71 1.92 -7.90 -0.25
C HIS A 71 2.17 -6.67 -1.15
N PRO A 72 3.05 -5.73 -0.75
CA PRO A 72 3.37 -4.57 -1.58
C PRO A 72 4.37 -4.90 -2.71
N ILE A 73 5.17 -5.96 -2.55
CA ILE A 73 6.31 -6.30 -3.41
C ILE A 73 5.82 -6.94 -4.70
N GLU A 74 6.31 -6.46 -5.84
CA GLU A 74 6.01 -7.01 -7.19
C GLU A 74 4.50 -7.18 -7.49
N ASN A 75 3.65 -6.48 -6.74
CA ASN A 75 2.21 -6.66 -6.77
C ASN A 75 1.53 -5.54 -7.56
N THR A 76 1.29 -5.78 -8.84
CA THR A 76 0.58 -4.84 -9.72
C THR A 76 -0.87 -4.63 -9.25
N GLU A 77 -1.54 -5.68 -8.76
CA GLU A 77 -2.92 -5.61 -8.25
C GLU A 77 -2.99 -4.66 -7.04
N PHE A 78 -2.03 -4.75 -6.12
CA PHE A 78 -1.91 -3.83 -4.99
C PHE A 78 -1.80 -2.37 -5.46
N CYS A 79 -1.00 -2.12 -6.50
CA CYS A 79 -0.84 -0.79 -7.08
C CYS A 79 -2.13 -0.30 -7.76
N MET A 80 -2.78 -1.14 -8.56
CA MET A 80 -4.02 -0.82 -9.29
C MET A 80 -5.17 -0.47 -8.36
N HIS A 81 -5.20 -1.07 -7.18
CA HIS A 81 -6.22 -0.81 -6.15
C HIS A 81 -5.79 0.23 -5.10
N CYS A 82 -4.69 0.96 -5.33
CA CYS A 82 -4.22 2.02 -4.46
C CYS A 82 -4.90 3.36 -4.78
N THR A 83 -5.74 3.85 -3.88
CA THR A 83 -6.42 5.15 -4.02
C THR A 83 -5.78 6.30 -3.24
N ARG A 84 -4.65 6.07 -2.55
CA ARG A 84 -3.97 7.06 -1.70
C ARG A 84 -3.26 8.17 -2.47
N LEU A 85 -3.58 9.42 -2.17
CA LEU A 85 -2.79 10.61 -2.45
C LEU A 85 -2.13 11.09 -1.15
N ARG A 86 -0.89 11.57 -1.22
CA ARG A 86 -0.12 12.03 -0.05
C ARG A 86 0.33 13.48 -0.25
N VAL A 87 0.75 14.13 0.83
CA VAL A 87 1.44 15.42 0.81
C VAL A 87 2.82 15.22 1.42
N THR A 88 3.87 15.69 0.75
CA THR A 88 5.23 15.68 1.29
C THR A 88 5.41 16.77 2.34
N SER A 89 6.46 16.69 3.16
CA SER A 89 6.82 17.77 4.10
C SER A 89 7.12 19.11 3.42
N GLU A 90 7.54 19.08 2.15
CA GLU A 90 7.74 20.26 1.30
C GLU A 90 6.43 20.82 0.70
N GLY A 91 5.28 20.18 0.96
CA GLY A 91 4.00 20.64 0.44
C GLY A 91 3.76 20.30 -1.03
N LYS A 92 4.23 19.12 -1.49
CA LYS A 92 3.94 18.57 -2.82
C LYS A 92 2.95 17.42 -2.71
N LEU A 93 1.97 17.36 -3.62
CA LEU A 93 1.13 16.18 -3.82
C LEU A 93 2.00 15.03 -4.35
N LYS A 94 1.96 13.90 -3.65
CA LYS A 94 2.73 12.68 -3.93
C LYS A 94 1.77 11.54 -4.28
N PRO A 95 1.60 11.22 -5.58
CA PRO A 95 0.60 10.25 -6.02
C PRO A 95 0.96 8.80 -5.72
N CYS A 96 2.26 8.49 -5.57
CA CYS A 96 2.76 7.18 -5.18
C CYS A 96 3.82 7.30 -4.08
N LEU A 97 3.81 6.39 -3.10
CA LEU A 97 4.81 6.35 -2.02
C LEU A 97 6.23 6.19 -2.59
N MET A 98 6.34 5.37 -3.63
CA MET A 98 7.60 4.88 -4.21
C MET A 98 8.27 5.85 -5.17
N ARG A 99 7.56 6.89 -5.63
CA ARG A 99 7.99 7.75 -6.74
C ARG A 99 8.15 9.20 -6.35
N ASN A 100 9.23 9.83 -6.78
CA ASN A 100 9.51 11.25 -6.54
C ASN A 100 9.59 12.06 -7.84
N ASP A 101 9.45 11.41 -9.00
CA ASP A 101 9.53 12.00 -10.33
C ASP A 101 8.19 12.59 -10.81
N ASN A 102 7.09 12.31 -10.11
CA ASN A 102 5.73 12.71 -10.51
C ASN A 102 5.01 13.61 -9.49
N LEU A 103 5.77 14.31 -8.64
CA LEU A 103 5.22 15.23 -7.65
C LEU A 103 4.55 16.46 -8.30
N VAL A 104 3.59 17.06 -7.60
CA VAL A 104 2.94 18.32 -8.00
C VAL A 104 2.97 19.29 -6.83
N ASP A 105 3.56 20.47 -7.02
CA ASP A 105 3.56 21.52 -5.99
C ASP A 105 2.14 22.06 -5.78
N ILE A 106 1.68 22.04 -4.53
CA ILE A 106 0.39 22.58 -4.11
C ILE A 106 0.56 23.75 -3.13
N LEU A 107 1.70 23.80 -2.42
CA LEU A 107 1.94 24.78 -1.38
C LEU A 107 2.27 26.16 -1.95
N THR A 108 3.09 26.24 -3.00
CA THR A 108 3.46 27.54 -3.59
C THR A 108 2.24 28.26 -4.19
N PRO A 109 1.40 27.62 -5.04
CA PRO A 109 0.19 28.27 -5.56
C PRO A 109 -0.76 28.71 -4.44
N MET A 110 -0.97 27.86 -3.43
CA MET A 110 -1.82 28.19 -2.29
C MET A 110 -1.31 29.42 -1.52
N ARG A 111 0.01 29.51 -1.28
CA ARG A 111 0.62 30.68 -0.63
C ARG A 111 0.57 31.95 -1.47
N ASN A 112 0.49 31.82 -2.79
CA ASN A 112 0.33 32.94 -3.72
C ASN A 112 -1.13 33.37 -3.91
N GLY A 113 -2.08 32.78 -3.17
CA GLY A 113 -3.49 33.14 -3.21
C GLY A 113 -4.28 32.50 -4.35
N ALA A 114 -3.86 31.32 -4.83
CA ALA A 114 -4.60 30.56 -5.84
C ALA A 114 -6.03 30.24 -5.38
N SER A 115 -6.98 30.26 -6.32
CA SER A 115 -8.38 29.93 -6.04
C SER A 115 -8.60 28.42 -5.87
N ASP A 116 -9.74 28.03 -5.29
CA ASP A 116 -10.12 26.63 -5.15
C ASP A 116 -10.16 25.91 -6.51
N GLU A 117 -10.60 26.57 -7.58
CA GLU A 117 -10.60 26.02 -8.93
C GLU A 117 -9.19 25.71 -9.44
N GLU A 118 -8.22 26.56 -9.11
CA GLU A 118 -6.81 26.36 -9.47
C GLU A 118 -6.21 25.20 -8.66
N LEU A 119 -6.49 25.13 -7.36
CA LEU A 119 -6.06 24.02 -6.52
C LEU A 119 -6.68 22.69 -6.98
N ILE A 120 -7.96 22.67 -7.35
CA ILE A 120 -8.65 21.50 -7.90
C ILE A 120 -7.94 21.00 -9.18
N LYS A 121 -7.46 21.90 -10.05
CA LYS A 121 -6.68 21.52 -11.24
C LYS A 121 -5.39 20.81 -10.85
N LEU A 122 -4.70 21.26 -9.79
CA LEU A 122 -3.48 20.62 -9.28
C LEU A 122 -3.74 19.23 -8.69
N PHE A 123 -4.85 19.05 -7.95
CA PHE A 123 -5.28 17.73 -7.48
C PHE A 123 -5.59 16.78 -8.65
N LYS A 124 -6.31 17.26 -9.67
CA LYS A 124 -6.60 16.49 -10.89
C LYS A 124 -5.32 16.12 -11.63
N LEU A 125 -4.37 17.06 -11.76
CA LEU A 125 -3.07 16.82 -12.37
C LEU A 125 -2.28 15.75 -11.60
N ALA A 126 -2.22 15.84 -10.27
CA ALA A 126 -1.56 14.83 -9.45
C ALA A 126 -2.19 13.44 -9.62
N ASN A 127 -3.52 13.37 -9.72
CA ASN A 127 -4.23 12.12 -10.00
C ASN A 127 -3.98 11.59 -11.41
N GLN A 128 -3.88 12.45 -12.43
CA GLN A 128 -3.55 12.06 -13.80
C GLN A 128 -2.12 11.52 -13.93
N LYS A 129 -1.20 11.99 -13.08
CA LYS A 129 0.17 11.49 -12.98
C LYS A 129 0.31 10.15 -12.22
N ARG A 130 -0.79 9.56 -11.77
CA ARG A 130 -0.77 8.27 -11.07
C ARG A 130 -0.54 7.14 -12.05
N GLU A 131 0.41 6.30 -11.70
CA GLU A 131 0.72 5.07 -12.41
C GLU A 131 1.15 3.99 -11.41
N PRO A 132 0.87 2.71 -11.68
CA PRO A 132 1.40 1.61 -10.88
C PRO A 132 2.92 1.67 -10.82
N TYR A 133 3.50 1.47 -9.63
CA TYR A 133 4.94 1.37 -9.49
C TYR A 133 5.42 -0.02 -9.91
N ASN A 134 4.77 -1.06 -9.37
CA ASN A 134 4.92 -2.42 -9.87
C ASN A 134 4.08 -2.54 -11.14
N LEU A 135 4.76 -2.57 -12.28
CA LEU A 135 4.17 -2.90 -13.56
C LEU A 135 4.22 -4.42 -13.73
N LEU A 136 3.21 -5.00 -14.40
CA LEU A 136 3.30 -6.38 -14.86
C LEU A 136 4.57 -6.50 -15.69
N SER A 137 5.59 -7.21 -15.19
CA SER A 137 6.66 -7.65 -16.05
C SER A 137 6.04 -8.55 -17.11
N ALA A 138 6.46 -8.41 -18.37
CA ALA A 138 6.00 -9.23 -19.48
C ALA A 138 6.42 -10.72 -19.36
N HIS A 139 6.65 -11.22 -18.14
CA HIS A 139 7.13 -12.56 -17.82
C HIS A 139 6.14 -13.40 -16.99
N SER A 140 4.98 -12.85 -16.59
CA SER A 140 3.94 -13.63 -15.90
C SER A 140 2.80 -14.13 -16.80
N LEU A 141 3.02 -14.14 -18.12
CA LEU A 141 2.16 -14.83 -19.10
C LEU A 141 2.91 -16.02 -19.72
N LYS A 142 3.36 -16.97 -18.89
CA LYS A 142 3.66 -18.34 -19.31
C LYS A 142 3.36 -19.31 -18.17
#